data_AF-A0A498JMZ5-F1
#
_entry.id   AF-A0A498JMZ5-F1
#
_cell.length_a   1.000
_cell.length_b   1.000
_cell.length_c   1.000
_cell.angle_alpha   90.00
_cell.angle_beta   90.00
_cell.angle_gamma   90.00
#
_symmetry.space_group_name_H-M   'P 1'
#
loop_
_entity.id
_entity.type
_entity.pdbx_description
1 polymer ?
#
loop_
_entity_poly.entity_id
_entity_poly.type
_entity_poly.pdbx_seq_one_letter_code
_entity_poly.pdbx_strand_id
1 'polypeptide(L)'
;MSSTLLEQTRAAHEEVERLERLIVKDFMNEPPSSKDRLYQGHRVRQMIDTITSTTEKLIEIYEDKDNARKDEIAALGGQTATGTNVFSAFYDRLKEIREYHRKHPVARVVDANEEEEALLKEEPQIEFSGEEAFGRYLDLHELYNQYINSKFGEPIEYSAYLDAFSQPQKVPHKLKSSRQYKEYMENLLAYLIYFFQRTEPLQDLDRIFLKVETEFEEQWADGKVKGWENEKQENGHVQDQLTMIDLDYYSTVEELMEVGPEKLKEALASLGLKTGGTVQQRAERLFLTKDTPLEKLDKKHFAKGSRGAEQNGAAAAPQQVDNLKEIALLEAKTKKLCDLLTEAIERTKDNIMKKQALTYEEIEAEREEEETQADTESDDDEQQIYNPLKLPMGWDGKPIPYWLYKLHGLGQEFKCEICGNYSYWGRRAFERHFKEWRHQHGMRCLGIPNTKNFNEITSIEEAKELWKRIQARQGVNKWRPDLEEEYEDREGNIYNKKTYTDLQRQGLI
;
A
#
# COMPACT_ATOMS: atom_id res chain seq x y z
N MET A 1 40.96 -7.49 2.17
CA MET A 1 41.15 -8.43 3.29
C MET A 1 40.69 -9.80 2.84
N SER A 2 41.43 -10.86 3.16
CA SER A 2 41.05 -12.23 2.81
C SER A 2 39.65 -12.51 3.36
N SER A 3 38.77 -13.06 2.51
CA SER A 3 37.41 -13.50 2.82
C SER A 3 37.41 -14.73 3.73
N THR A 4 38.08 -14.65 4.88
CA THR A 4 38.10 -15.72 5.89
C THR A 4 36.70 -15.89 6.45
N LEU A 5 36.30 -17.13 6.73
CA LEU A 5 34.95 -17.41 7.23
C LEU A 5 34.73 -16.73 8.58
N LEU A 6 35.75 -16.66 9.43
CA LEU A 6 35.71 -15.89 10.69
C LEU A 6 35.53 -14.38 10.48
N GLU A 7 36.13 -13.79 9.43
CA GLU A 7 35.94 -12.36 9.15
C GLU A 7 34.56 -12.10 8.56
N GLN A 8 34.07 -13.00 7.70
CA GLN A 8 32.68 -12.96 7.23
C GLN A 8 31.70 -13.09 8.41
N THR A 9 31.98 -13.98 9.38
CA THR A 9 31.17 -14.12 10.59
C THR A 9 31.18 -12.82 11.41
N ARG A 10 32.35 -12.23 11.63
CA ARG A 10 32.50 -10.96 12.37
C ARG A 10 31.75 -9.82 11.67
N ALA A 11 31.93 -9.68 10.36
CA ALA A 11 31.30 -8.64 9.56
C ALA A 11 29.77 -8.82 9.51
N ALA A 12 29.27 -10.05 9.44
CA ALA A 12 27.82 -10.31 9.47
C ALA A 12 27.21 -9.97 10.84
N HIS A 13 27.88 -10.26 11.96
CA HIS A 13 27.43 -9.81 13.28
C HIS A 13 27.44 -8.29 13.42
N GLU A 14 28.52 -7.63 12.94
CA GLU A 14 28.62 -6.18 12.92
C GLU A 14 27.52 -5.53 12.07
N GLU A 15 27.19 -6.13 10.92
CA GLU A 15 26.10 -5.69 10.05
C GLU A 15 24.75 -5.73 10.76
N VAL A 16 24.44 -6.86 11.42
CA VAL A 16 23.19 -7.03 12.18
C VAL A 16 23.11 -5.99 13.29
N GLU A 17 24.16 -5.82 14.10
CA GLU A 17 24.17 -4.84 15.19
C GLU A 17 24.04 -3.40 14.66
N ARG A 18 24.65 -3.08 13.51
CA ARG A 18 24.53 -1.77 12.86
C ARG A 18 23.11 -1.51 12.38
N LEU A 19 22.48 -2.47 11.72
CA LEU A 19 21.10 -2.35 11.25
C LEU A 19 20.12 -2.21 12.42
N GLU A 20 20.32 -2.94 13.52
CA GLU A 20 19.52 -2.78 14.75
C GLU A 20 19.64 -1.36 15.33
N ARG A 21 20.86 -0.83 15.41
CA ARG A 21 21.09 0.55 15.88
C ARG A 21 20.47 1.58 14.94
N LEU A 22 20.53 1.35 13.63
CA LEU A 22 19.90 2.21 12.63
C LEU A 22 18.37 2.24 12.78
N ILE A 23 17.74 1.08 12.96
CA ILE A 23 16.29 0.99 13.22
C ILE A 23 15.93 1.80 14.46
N VAL A 24 16.70 1.66 15.54
CA VAL A 24 16.47 2.43 16.78
C VAL A 24 16.63 3.93 16.53
N LYS A 25 17.68 4.35 15.81
CA LYS A 25 17.93 5.76 15.45
C LYS A 25 16.83 6.34 14.57
N ASP A 26 16.29 5.54 13.67
CA ASP A 26 15.17 5.94 12.81
C ASP A 26 13.90 6.18 13.64
N PHE A 27 13.52 5.21 14.50
CA PHE A 27 12.35 5.36 15.38
C PHE A 27 12.48 6.45 16.44
N MET A 28 13.69 6.92 16.77
CA MET A 28 13.87 8.10 17.62
C MET A 28 13.39 9.39 16.95
N ASN A 29 13.31 9.43 15.62
CA ASN A 29 12.75 10.56 14.88
C ASN A 29 11.27 10.27 14.59
N GLU A 30 10.38 11.01 15.25
CA GLU A 30 8.95 10.89 14.99
C GLU A 30 8.62 11.49 13.60
N PRO A 31 7.99 10.73 12.70
CA PRO A 31 7.66 11.20 11.37
C PRO A 31 6.55 12.26 11.44
N PRO A 32 6.68 13.39 10.71
CA PRO A 32 5.72 14.49 10.78
C PRO A 32 4.42 14.21 10.03
N SER A 33 4.44 13.32 9.03
CA SER A 33 3.26 12.96 8.23
C SER A 33 2.98 11.46 8.24
N SER A 34 1.75 11.07 7.90
CA SER A 34 1.38 9.65 7.69
C SER A 34 2.21 9.00 6.57
N LYS A 35 2.50 9.76 5.51
CA LYS A 35 3.36 9.36 4.39
C LYS A 35 4.80 9.07 4.87
N ASP A 36 5.38 9.95 5.69
CA ASP A 36 6.73 9.73 6.23
C ASP A 36 6.79 8.55 7.19
N ARG A 37 5.71 8.33 7.96
CA ARG A 37 5.57 7.14 8.82
C ARG A 37 5.56 5.86 7.99
N LEU A 38 4.89 5.89 6.84
CA LEU A 38 4.85 4.78 5.91
C LEU A 38 6.24 4.48 5.33
N TYR A 39 6.94 5.51 4.84
CA TYR A 39 8.31 5.35 4.33
C TYR A 39 9.28 4.83 5.40
N GLN A 40 9.18 5.34 6.63
CA GLN A 40 9.92 4.81 7.77
C GLN A 40 9.62 3.32 7.99
N GLY A 41 8.35 2.93 7.96
CA GLY A 41 7.95 1.52 8.08
C GLY A 41 8.57 0.62 7.02
N HIS A 42 8.56 1.04 5.74
CA HIS A 42 9.17 0.28 4.64
C HIS A 42 10.70 0.20 4.73
N ARG A 43 11.35 1.31 5.11
CA ARG A 43 12.80 1.33 5.32
C ARG A 43 13.20 0.38 6.44
N VAL A 44 12.49 0.40 7.57
CA VAL A 44 12.72 -0.54 8.67
C VAL A 44 12.45 -1.98 8.23
N ARG A 45 11.41 -2.22 7.43
CA ARG A 45 11.13 -3.56 6.90
C ARG A 45 12.30 -4.10 6.06
N GLN A 46 12.85 -3.29 5.16
CA GLN A 46 14.02 -3.66 4.36
C GLN A 46 15.25 -3.97 5.24
N MET A 47 15.46 -3.19 6.31
CA MET A 47 16.53 -3.47 7.28
C MET A 47 16.29 -4.81 7.98
N ILE A 48 15.06 -5.12 8.40
CA ILE A 48 14.69 -6.40 9.03
C ILE A 48 14.90 -7.58 8.08
N ASP A 49 14.52 -7.44 6.81
CA ASP A 49 14.73 -8.49 5.80
C ASP A 49 16.23 -8.74 5.58
N THR A 50 17.04 -7.67 5.61
CA THR A 50 18.50 -7.77 5.51
C THR A 50 19.11 -8.43 6.76
N ILE A 51 18.65 -8.08 7.96
CA ILE A 51 19.04 -8.73 9.23
C ILE A 51 18.71 -10.22 9.16
N THR A 52 17.50 -10.57 8.70
CA THR A 52 17.03 -11.96 8.60
C THR A 52 17.92 -12.76 7.66
N SER A 53 18.15 -12.28 6.43
CA SER A 53 19.04 -12.95 5.47
C SER A 53 20.48 -13.07 5.97
N THR A 54 20.98 -12.07 6.70
CA THR A 54 22.33 -12.10 7.28
C THR A 54 22.42 -13.11 8.42
N THR A 55 21.37 -13.21 9.23
CA THR A 55 21.26 -14.17 10.32
C THR A 55 21.17 -15.60 9.80
N GLU A 56 20.44 -15.85 8.72
CA GLU A 56 20.39 -17.16 8.05
C GLU A 56 21.79 -17.61 7.59
N LYS A 57 22.55 -16.71 6.94
CA LYS A 57 23.95 -16.99 6.56
C LYS A 57 24.83 -17.27 7.77
N LEU A 58 24.66 -16.52 8.87
CA LEU A 58 25.38 -16.79 10.12
C LEU A 58 25.06 -18.18 10.65
N ILE A 59 23.79 -18.58 10.67
CA ILE A 59 23.37 -19.92 11.10
C ILE A 59 24.05 -20.99 10.25
N GLU A 60 24.05 -20.85 8.92
CA GLU A 60 24.75 -21.80 8.02
C GLU A 60 26.24 -21.92 8.34
N ILE A 61 26.92 -20.79 8.61
CA ILE A 61 28.34 -20.75 9.00
C ILE A 61 28.56 -21.45 10.35
N TYR A 62 27.64 -21.28 11.31
CA TYR A 62 27.72 -21.92 12.63
C TYR A 62 27.39 -23.41 12.60
N GLU A 63 26.46 -23.84 11.75
CA GLU A 63 26.13 -25.25 11.52
C GLU A 63 27.32 -26.04 10.95
N ASP A 64 28.19 -25.37 10.18
CA ASP A 64 29.51 -25.88 9.74
C ASP A 64 29.42 -27.28 9.12
N LYS A 65 28.43 -27.50 8.23
CA LYS A 65 28.13 -28.82 7.62
C LYS A 65 29.32 -29.42 6.87
N ASP A 66 30.18 -28.58 6.29
CA ASP A 66 31.37 -28.96 5.55
C ASP A 66 32.66 -28.94 6.39
N ASN A 67 32.58 -28.59 7.68
CA ASN A 67 33.71 -28.36 8.60
C ASN A 67 34.68 -27.25 8.16
N ALA A 68 34.33 -26.41 7.19
CA ALA A 68 35.22 -25.36 6.70
C ALA A 68 35.59 -24.35 7.80
N ARG A 69 34.67 -24.05 8.71
CA ARG A 69 34.90 -23.15 9.84
C ARG A 69 35.89 -23.76 10.83
N LYS A 70 35.68 -25.03 11.17
CA LYS A 70 36.56 -25.77 12.07
C LYS A 70 37.97 -25.91 11.49
N ASP A 71 38.08 -26.20 10.20
CA ASP A 71 39.36 -26.33 9.50
C ASP A 71 40.11 -24.99 9.45
N GLU A 72 39.40 -23.87 9.24
CA GLU A 72 39.99 -22.54 9.30
C GLU A 72 40.50 -22.21 10.71
N ILE A 73 39.72 -22.51 11.77
CA ILE A 73 40.14 -22.31 13.16
C ILE A 73 41.40 -23.16 13.46
N ALA A 74 41.42 -24.42 13.02
CA ALA A 74 42.57 -25.29 13.19
C ALA A 74 43.81 -24.76 12.46
N ALA A 75 43.65 -24.29 11.22
CA ALA A 75 44.71 -23.67 10.44
C ALA A 75 45.25 -22.40 11.10
N LEU A 76 44.38 -21.55 11.66
CA LEU A 76 44.79 -20.38 12.44
C LEU A 76 45.53 -20.75 13.73
N GLY A 77 45.15 -21.86 14.36
CA GLY A 77 45.87 -22.46 15.49
C GLY A 77 47.20 -23.12 15.11
N GLY A 78 47.58 -23.10 13.82
CA GLY A 78 48.79 -23.74 13.30
C GLY A 78 48.74 -25.27 13.34
N GLN A 79 47.56 -25.86 13.44
CA GLN A 79 47.39 -27.31 13.39
C GLN A 79 47.47 -27.77 11.94
N THR A 80 48.46 -28.61 11.64
CA THR A 80 48.63 -29.25 10.33
C THR A 80 48.54 -30.76 10.49
N ALA A 81 48.41 -31.49 9.38
CA ALA A 81 48.38 -32.96 9.38
C ALA A 81 49.62 -33.61 10.04
N THR A 82 50.71 -32.86 10.23
CA THR A 82 52.00 -33.34 10.74
C THR A 82 52.40 -32.78 12.11
N GLY A 83 51.57 -31.93 12.73
CA GLY A 83 51.84 -31.36 14.06
C GLY A 83 51.25 -29.97 14.28
N THR A 84 51.68 -29.28 15.34
CA THR A 84 51.24 -27.91 15.65
C THR A 84 52.40 -26.94 15.45
N ASN A 85 52.31 -26.07 14.44
CA ASN A 85 53.28 -25.01 14.15
C ASN A 85 52.61 -23.63 14.13
N VAL A 86 52.33 -23.10 15.31
CA VAL A 86 51.64 -21.82 15.52
C VAL A 86 52.46 -20.64 15.00
N PHE A 87 53.79 -20.71 15.12
CA PHE A 87 54.66 -19.59 14.76
C PHE A 87 54.72 -19.37 13.25
N SER A 88 54.76 -20.43 12.42
CA SER A 88 54.74 -20.25 10.95
C SER A 88 53.42 -19.63 10.48
N ALA A 89 52.28 -20.12 10.96
CA ALA A 89 50.97 -19.59 10.62
C ALA A 89 50.83 -18.10 10.98
N PHE A 90 51.36 -17.70 12.14
CA PHE A 90 51.40 -16.30 12.56
C PHE A 90 52.23 -15.41 11.60
N TYR A 91 53.44 -15.84 11.26
CA TYR A 91 54.31 -15.06 10.38
C TYR A 91 53.80 -14.97 8.94
N ASP A 92 53.16 -16.03 8.43
CA ASP A 92 52.52 -16.02 7.11
C ASP A 92 51.37 -15.00 7.06
N ARG A 93 50.53 -14.94 8.10
CA ARG A 93 49.48 -13.90 8.18
C ARG A 93 50.03 -12.50 8.37
N LEU A 94 51.05 -12.32 9.20
CA LEU A 94 51.70 -11.03 9.35
C LEU A 94 52.26 -10.52 8.02
N LYS A 95 52.84 -11.42 7.21
CA LYS A 95 53.35 -11.10 5.87
C LYS A 95 52.21 -10.66 4.95
N GLU A 96 51.11 -11.40 4.92
CA GLU A 96 49.93 -11.06 4.11
C GLU A 96 49.33 -9.70 4.49
N ILE A 97 49.16 -9.42 5.79
CA ILE A 97 48.65 -8.12 6.28
C ILE A 97 49.58 -6.98 5.82
N ARG A 98 50.91 -7.16 5.96
CA ARG A 98 51.89 -6.16 5.51
C ARG A 98 51.85 -5.95 4.00
N GLU A 99 51.67 -7.01 3.22
CA GLU A 99 51.52 -6.91 1.77
C GLU A 99 50.22 -6.19 1.37
N TYR A 100 49.11 -6.46 2.06
CA TYR A 100 47.84 -5.77 1.84
C TYR A 100 47.97 -4.27 2.07
N HIS A 101 48.49 -3.84 3.23
CA HIS A 101 48.67 -2.41 3.52
C HIS A 101 49.70 -1.74 2.60
N ARG A 102 50.69 -2.48 2.10
CA ARG A 102 51.61 -1.97 1.07
C ARG A 102 50.89 -1.72 -0.26
N LYS A 103 49.95 -2.59 -0.65
CA LYS A 103 49.14 -2.45 -1.88
C LYS A 103 48.04 -1.40 -1.75
N HIS A 104 47.50 -1.19 -0.54
CA HIS A 104 46.41 -0.26 -0.26
C HIS A 104 46.81 0.82 0.77
N PRO A 105 47.78 1.71 0.43
CA PRO A 105 48.30 2.71 1.37
C PRO A 105 47.31 3.85 1.67
N VAL A 106 46.28 4.04 0.83
CA VAL A 106 45.26 5.08 0.97
C VAL A 106 43.86 4.46 1.06
N ALA A 107 43.74 3.32 1.76
CA ALA A 107 42.41 2.76 2.03
C ALA A 107 41.57 3.82 2.77
N ARG A 108 40.45 4.23 2.15
CA ARG A 108 39.53 5.20 2.74
C ARG A 108 38.99 4.60 4.04
N VAL A 109 39.19 5.30 5.15
CA VAL A 109 38.41 5.05 6.36
C VAL A 109 37.02 5.57 6.05
N VAL A 110 36.06 4.67 5.86
CA VAL A 110 34.67 5.08 5.73
C VAL A 110 34.17 5.36 7.15
N ASP A 111 33.65 6.56 7.37
CA ASP A 111 33.00 6.89 8.62
C ASP A 111 31.66 6.14 8.64
N ALA A 112 31.49 5.22 9.60
CA ALA A 112 30.27 4.45 9.75
C ALA A 112 29.03 5.36 9.85
N ASN A 113 29.18 6.56 10.42
CA ASN A 113 28.08 7.52 10.53
C ASN A 113 27.64 8.09 9.16
N GLU A 114 28.57 8.29 8.23
CA GLU A 114 28.23 8.81 6.89
C GLU A 114 27.42 7.79 6.08
N GLU A 115 27.76 6.50 6.17
CA GLU A 115 27.00 5.42 5.54
C GLU A 115 25.62 5.25 6.17
N GLU A 116 25.55 5.29 7.51
CA GLU A 116 24.28 5.24 8.25
C GLU A 116 23.35 6.39 7.87
N GLU A 117 23.85 7.61 7.74
CA GLU A 117 23.06 8.76 7.30
C GLU A 117 22.63 8.68 5.83
N ALA A 118 23.43 8.05 4.97
CA ALA A 118 23.06 7.85 3.58
C ALA A 118 21.90 6.87 3.44
N LEU A 119 21.93 5.76 4.19
CA LEU A 119 20.86 4.75 4.19
C LEU A 119 19.53 5.31 4.71
N LEU A 120 19.56 6.21 5.70
CA LEU A 120 18.35 6.87 6.21
C LEU A 120 17.74 7.88 5.23
N LYS A 121 18.53 8.39 4.28
CA LYS A 121 18.07 9.31 3.23
C LYS A 121 17.52 8.59 2.00
N GLU A 122 17.73 7.28 1.89
CA GLU A 122 17.17 6.50 0.80
C GLU A 122 15.67 6.29 1.05
N GLU A 123 14.84 6.85 0.17
CA GLU A 123 13.40 6.70 0.22
C GLU A 123 12.99 5.41 -0.51
N PRO A 124 12.26 4.49 0.16
CA PRO A 124 11.82 3.28 -0.49
C PRO A 124 10.81 3.61 -1.60
N GLN A 125 10.90 2.90 -2.71
CA GLN A 125 9.92 3.02 -3.80
C GLN A 125 8.66 2.25 -3.43
N ILE A 126 7.57 2.98 -3.19
CA ILE A 126 6.26 2.39 -2.89
C ILE A 126 5.31 2.80 -4.00
N GLU A 127 4.78 1.80 -4.71
CA GLU A 127 3.81 2.02 -5.77
C GLU A 127 2.40 2.00 -5.14
N PHE A 128 1.66 3.09 -5.32
CA PHE A 128 0.23 3.17 -5.01
C PHE A 128 -0.52 3.65 -6.26
N SER A 129 -1.73 3.13 -6.46
CA SER A 129 -2.66 3.72 -7.42
C SER A 129 -3.05 5.13 -6.95
N GLY A 130 -3.34 6.03 -7.88
CA GLY A 130 -3.81 7.38 -7.53
C GLY A 130 -5.07 7.34 -6.64
N GLU A 131 -5.96 6.39 -6.89
CA GLU A 131 -7.19 6.22 -6.08
C GLU A 131 -6.92 5.64 -4.68
N GLU A 132 -5.77 4.99 -4.45
CA GLU A 132 -5.40 4.47 -3.13
C GLU A 132 -4.88 5.57 -2.20
N ALA A 133 -4.46 6.73 -2.74
CA ALA A 133 -3.95 7.89 -2.01
C ALA A 133 -2.94 7.50 -0.91
N PHE A 134 -1.83 6.85 -1.31
CA PHE A 134 -0.78 6.35 -0.40
C PHE A 134 -1.29 5.42 0.72
N GLY A 135 -2.33 4.64 0.46
CA GLY A 135 -2.87 3.67 1.41
C GLY A 135 -4.00 4.20 2.29
N ARG A 136 -4.49 5.41 2.03
CA ARG A 136 -5.64 5.99 2.74
C ARG A 136 -6.96 5.29 2.36
N TYR A 137 -7.09 4.93 1.09
CA TYR A 137 -8.29 4.31 0.51
C TYR A 137 -7.94 3.01 -0.23
N LEU A 138 -8.95 2.14 -0.42
CA LEU A 138 -8.82 0.93 -1.24
C LEU A 138 -9.40 1.18 -2.64
N ASP A 139 -8.67 0.77 -3.66
CA ASP A 139 -9.13 0.75 -5.05
C ASP A 139 -9.73 -0.63 -5.36
N LEU A 140 -11.03 -0.77 -5.11
CA LEU A 140 -11.79 -2.01 -5.35
C LEU A 140 -12.60 -1.95 -6.66
N HIS A 141 -12.36 -0.96 -7.53
CA HIS A 141 -13.19 -0.75 -8.71
C HIS A 141 -13.05 -1.88 -9.74
N GLU A 142 -11.83 -2.41 -9.92
CA GLU A 142 -11.59 -3.56 -10.78
C GLU A 142 -12.30 -4.82 -10.25
N LEU A 143 -12.22 -5.06 -8.95
CA LEU A 143 -12.86 -6.19 -8.27
C LEU A 143 -14.38 -6.08 -8.28
N TYR A 144 -14.93 -4.86 -8.21
CA TYR A 144 -16.35 -4.59 -8.39
C TYR A 144 -16.83 -4.93 -9.81
N ASN A 145 -16.05 -4.56 -10.83
CA ASN A 145 -16.36 -4.92 -12.21
C ASN A 145 -16.32 -6.44 -12.42
N GLN A 146 -15.35 -7.14 -11.80
CA GLN A 146 -15.32 -8.61 -11.82
C GLN A 146 -16.56 -9.21 -11.12
N TYR A 147 -16.99 -8.63 -10.00
CA TYR A 147 -18.16 -9.07 -9.25
C TYR A 147 -19.44 -8.93 -10.08
N ILE A 148 -19.74 -7.75 -10.66
CA ILE A 148 -20.96 -7.55 -11.46
C ILE A 148 -20.99 -8.44 -12.69
N ASN A 149 -19.84 -8.63 -13.35
CA ASN A 149 -19.76 -9.46 -14.56
C ASN A 149 -19.83 -10.97 -14.25
N SER A 150 -19.82 -11.36 -12.99
CA SER A 150 -19.88 -12.76 -12.57
C SER A 150 -21.33 -13.26 -12.45
N LYS A 151 -21.50 -14.59 -12.47
CA LYS A 151 -22.81 -15.22 -12.25
C LYS A 151 -23.28 -15.21 -10.80
N PHE A 152 -22.39 -14.93 -9.85
CA PHE A 152 -22.69 -14.92 -8.42
C PHE A 152 -22.89 -13.51 -7.87
N GLY A 153 -22.47 -12.49 -8.62
CA GLY A 153 -22.67 -11.11 -8.26
C GLY A 153 -24.10 -10.64 -8.52
N GLU A 154 -24.50 -9.67 -7.71
CA GLU A 154 -25.77 -8.96 -7.87
C GLU A 154 -25.54 -7.60 -8.56
N PRO A 155 -26.51 -7.09 -9.33
CA PRO A 155 -26.41 -5.76 -9.94
C PRO A 155 -26.62 -4.67 -8.88
N ILE A 156 -25.57 -4.42 -8.09
CA ILE A 156 -25.53 -3.43 -7.01
C ILE A 156 -24.62 -2.26 -7.36
N GLU A 157 -24.86 -1.11 -6.77
CA GLU A 157 -23.97 0.05 -6.87
C GLU A 157 -22.64 -0.18 -6.12
N TYR A 158 -21.59 0.57 -6.50
CA TYR A 158 -20.26 0.41 -5.91
C TYR A 158 -20.23 0.65 -4.40
N SER A 159 -20.99 1.63 -3.91
CA SER A 159 -21.14 1.90 -2.46
C SER A 159 -21.69 0.68 -1.71
N ALA A 160 -22.75 0.07 -2.23
CA ALA A 160 -23.34 -1.15 -1.66
C ALA A 160 -22.39 -2.37 -1.78
N TYR A 161 -21.58 -2.43 -2.83
CA TYR A 161 -20.55 -3.45 -2.97
C TYR A 161 -19.52 -3.39 -1.85
N LEU A 162 -19.13 -2.20 -1.39
CA LEU A 162 -18.20 -2.03 -0.26
C LEU A 162 -18.71 -2.61 1.06
N ASP A 163 -20.01 -2.78 1.23
CA ASP A 163 -20.59 -3.54 2.34
C ASP A 163 -20.63 -5.05 2.05
N ALA A 164 -20.93 -5.42 0.81
CA ALA A 164 -21.14 -6.80 0.40
C ALA A 164 -19.84 -7.63 0.35
N PHE A 165 -18.73 -7.09 -0.17
CA PHE A 165 -17.49 -7.86 -0.37
C PHE A 165 -16.87 -8.34 0.95
N SER A 166 -17.06 -7.58 2.03
CA SER A 166 -16.61 -7.94 3.38
C SER A 166 -17.37 -9.14 3.98
N GLN A 167 -18.47 -9.57 3.35
CA GLN A 167 -19.39 -10.59 3.85
C GLN A 167 -19.56 -11.76 2.87
N PRO A 168 -18.49 -12.55 2.61
CA PRO A 168 -18.55 -13.67 1.66
C PRO A 168 -19.58 -14.75 2.06
N GLN A 169 -19.97 -14.81 3.33
CA GLN A 169 -21.05 -15.69 3.82
C GLN A 169 -22.42 -15.46 3.16
N LYS A 170 -22.69 -14.30 2.57
CA LYS A 170 -23.98 -14.01 1.91
C LYS A 170 -24.12 -14.72 0.56
N VAL A 171 -23.02 -15.15 -0.05
CA VAL A 171 -23.04 -15.83 -1.36
C VAL A 171 -23.55 -17.27 -1.19
N PRO A 172 -24.53 -17.73 -1.99
CA PRO A 172 -25.03 -19.11 -1.91
C PRO A 172 -23.95 -20.16 -2.14
N HIS A 173 -23.94 -21.24 -1.34
CA HIS A 173 -22.94 -22.31 -1.41
C HIS A 173 -22.79 -22.92 -2.82
N LYS A 174 -23.89 -23.07 -3.55
CA LYS A 174 -23.90 -23.58 -4.95
C LYS A 174 -23.06 -22.72 -5.91
N LEU A 175 -22.96 -21.42 -5.65
CA LEU A 175 -22.21 -20.48 -6.48
C LEU A 175 -20.77 -20.34 -6.00
N LYS A 176 -20.49 -20.62 -4.72
CA LYS A 176 -19.12 -20.66 -4.17
C LYS A 176 -18.25 -21.75 -4.81
N SER A 177 -18.84 -22.89 -5.19
CA SER A 177 -18.12 -23.94 -5.92
C SER A 177 -17.79 -23.59 -7.37
N SER A 178 -18.23 -22.42 -7.87
CA SER A 178 -17.93 -21.96 -9.22
C SER A 178 -16.47 -21.55 -9.35
N ARG A 179 -15.87 -21.86 -10.50
CA ARG A 179 -14.52 -21.39 -10.86
C ARG A 179 -14.40 -19.87 -10.82
N GLN A 180 -15.42 -19.16 -11.31
CA GLN A 180 -15.44 -17.69 -11.32
C GLN A 180 -15.39 -17.09 -9.91
N TYR A 181 -16.00 -17.75 -8.93
CA TYR A 181 -15.97 -17.30 -7.54
C TYR A 181 -14.59 -17.52 -6.93
N LYS A 182 -13.98 -18.69 -7.16
CA LYS A 182 -12.61 -18.97 -6.72
C LYS A 182 -11.62 -17.93 -7.26
N GLU A 183 -11.65 -17.68 -8.57
CA GLU A 183 -10.78 -16.68 -9.20
C GLU A 183 -11.00 -15.26 -8.62
N TYR A 184 -12.26 -14.85 -8.42
CA TYR A 184 -12.57 -13.58 -7.77
C TYR A 184 -12.03 -13.50 -6.34
N MET A 185 -12.20 -14.55 -5.53
CA MET A 185 -11.71 -14.58 -4.15
C MET A 185 -10.19 -14.61 -4.06
N GLU A 186 -9.51 -15.31 -4.98
CA GLU A 186 -8.05 -15.29 -5.11
C GLU A 186 -7.55 -13.89 -5.45
N ASN A 187 -8.18 -13.22 -6.42
CA ASN A 187 -7.83 -11.85 -6.80
C ASN A 187 -8.08 -10.85 -5.68
N LEU A 188 -9.24 -10.95 -5.01
CA LEU A 188 -9.59 -10.10 -3.87
C LEU A 188 -8.58 -10.29 -2.73
N LEU A 189 -8.28 -11.54 -2.36
CA LEU A 189 -7.32 -11.83 -1.32
C LEU A 189 -5.92 -11.33 -1.70
N ALA A 190 -5.48 -11.56 -2.93
CA ALA A 190 -4.18 -11.08 -3.41
C ALA A 190 -4.07 -9.56 -3.34
N TYR A 191 -5.11 -8.83 -3.77
CA TYR A 191 -5.15 -7.37 -3.66
C TYR A 191 -5.08 -6.91 -2.20
N LEU A 192 -5.90 -7.49 -1.31
CA LEU A 192 -5.90 -7.10 0.10
C LEU A 192 -4.57 -7.42 0.79
N ILE A 193 -3.91 -8.54 0.45
CA ILE A 193 -2.57 -8.87 0.94
C ILE A 193 -1.58 -7.80 0.48
N TYR A 194 -1.58 -7.49 -0.82
CA TYR A 194 -0.68 -6.51 -1.41
C TYR A 194 -0.89 -5.11 -0.83
N PHE A 195 -2.15 -4.70 -0.63
CA PHE A 195 -2.50 -3.45 0.02
C PHE A 195 -2.07 -3.43 1.49
N PHE A 196 -2.31 -4.49 2.24
CA PHE A 196 -1.94 -4.57 3.66
C PHE A 196 -0.41 -4.56 3.85
N GLN A 197 0.36 -5.31 3.06
CA GLN A 197 1.82 -5.29 3.13
C GLN A 197 2.41 -3.92 2.83
N ARG A 198 1.77 -3.17 1.92
CA ARG A 198 2.18 -1.80 1.60
C ARG A 198 1.80 -0.79 2.67
N THR A 199 0.67 -0.95 3.35
CA THR A 199 0.18 0.01 4.35
C THR A 199 0.76 -0.27 5.75
N GLU A 200 1.00 -1.53 6.08
CA GLU A 200 1.46 -2.00 7.39
C GLU A 200 2.67 -2.95 7.24
N PRO A 201 3.82 -2.47 6.72
CA PRO A 201 4.96 -3.32 6.35
C PRO A 201 5.63 -4.04 7.55
N LEU A 202 5.43 -3.55 8.77
CA LEU A 202 5.99 -4.13 9.99
C LEU A 202 5.11 -5.23 10.60
N GLN A 203 3.89 -5.41 10.11
CA GLN A 203 3.01 -6.48 10.57
C GLN A 203 3.38 -7.82 9.92
N ASP A 204 3.53 -8.84 10.75
CA ASP A 204 3.85 -10.20 10.30
C ASP A 204 2.56 -10.91 9.83
N LEU A 205 2.29 -10.81 8.53
CA LEU A 205 1.15 -11.45 7.88
C LEU A 205 1.21 -12.97 7.96
N ASP A 206 2.40 -13.58 7.85
CA ASP A 206 2.54 -15.03 7.86
C ASP A 206 2.11 -15.58 9.22
N ARG A 207 2.51 -14.92 10.31
CA ARG A 207 2.05 -15.27 11.66
C ARG A 207 0.55 -15.04 11.85
N ILE A 208 -0.03 -14.02 11.23
CA ILE A 208 -1.48 -13.78 11.27
C ILE A 208 -2.21 -14.91 10.53
N PHE A 209 -1.77 -15.26 9.32
CA PHE A 209 -2.38 -16.35 8.54
C PHE A 209 -2.19 -17.71 9.16
N LEU A 210 -1.04 -18.00 9.79
CA LEU A 210 -0.85 -19.24 10.52
C LEU A 210 -1.87 -19.39 11.64
N LYS A 211 -2.14 -18.32 12.40
CA LYS A 211 -3.20 -18.33 13.42
C LYS A 211 -4.57 -18.57 12.83
N VAL A 212 -4.91 -17.87 11.73
CA VAL A 212 -6.18 -18.08 11.03
C VAL A 212 -6.32 -19.51 10.53
N GLU A 213 -5.26 -20.10 9.97
CA GLU A 213 -5.23 -21.49 9.52
C GLU A 213 -5.46 -22.46 10.68
N THR A 214 -4.78 -22.27 11.82
CA THR A 214 -4.99 -23.12 13.00
C THR A 214 -6.41 -23.02 13.54
N GLU A 215 -6.95 -21.82 13.70
CA GLU A 215 -8.34 -21.60 14.15
C GLU A 215 -9.35 -22.13 13.14
N PHE A 216 -9.05 -22.01 11.84
CA PHE A 216 -9.89 -22.53 10.77
C PHE A 216 -9.91 -24.06 10.78
N GLU A 217 -8.76 -24.73 10.96
CA GLU A 217 -8.71 -26.19 11.02
C GLU A 217 -9.53 -26.74 12.19
N GLU A 218 -9.48 -26.08 13.35
CA GLU A 218 -10.33 -26.40 14.50
C GLU A 218 -11.82 -26.20 14.18
N GLN A 219 -12.19 -25.04 13.62
CA GLN A 219 -13.58 -24.72 13.28
C GLN A 219 -14.14 -25.60 12.15
N TRP A 220 -13.29 -26.00 11.20
CA TRP A 220 -13.63 -26.86 10.08
C TRP A 220 -13.86 -28.29 10.55
N ALA A 221 -13.03 -28.80 11.47
CA ALA A 221 -13.23 -30.10 12.10
C ALA A 221 -14.55 -30.15 12.89
N ASP A 222 -14.89 -29.05 13.57
CA ASP A 222 -16.14 -28.88 14.30
C ASP A 222 -17.37 -28.58 13.42
N GLY A 223 -17.18 -28.28 12.13
CA GLY A 223 -18.24 -27.90 11.19
C GLY A 223 -18.94 -26.57 11.52
N LYS A 224 -18.26 -25.66 12.24
CA LYS A 224 -18.82 -24.37 12.73
C LYS A 224 -18.47 -23.18 11.84
N VAL A 225 -17.90 -23.41 10.65
CA VAL A 225 -17.50 -22.34 9.74
C VAL A 225 -18.75 -21.69 9.14
N LYS A 226 -18.98 -20.42 9.47
CA LYS A 226 -20.15 -19.65 9.03
C LYS A 226 -20.23 -19.60 7.51
N GLY A 227 -21.37 -20.01 6.94
CA GLY A 227 -21.58 -20.09 5.48
C GLY A 227 -21.04 -21.36 4.82
N TRP A 228 -20.47 -22.28 5.61
CA TRP A 228 -19.99 -23.61 5.23
C TRP A 228 -20.50 -24.69 6.20
N GLU A 229 -21.51 -24.37 6.99
CA GLU A 229 -22.19 -25.33 7.86
C GLU A 229 -22.71 -26.47 6.96
N ASN A 230 -22.46 -27.72 7.38
CA ASN A 230 -22.81 -28.89 6.57
C ASN A 230 -24.27 -28.82 6.13
N GLU A 231 -24.54 -28.67 4.82
CA GLU A 231 -25.86 -28.79 4.18
C GLU A 231 -26.49 -30.20 4.34
N LYS A 232 -26.10 -30.97 5.37
CA LYS A 232 -26.73 -32.25 5.69
C LYS A 232 -28.12 -32.08 6.32
N GLN A 233 -28.62 -30.86 6.55
CA GLN A 233 -29.89 -30.67 7.26
C GLN A 233 -30.96 -29.81 6.56
N GLU A 234 -30.67 -29.05 5.49
CA GLU A 234 -31.70 -28.12 4.94
C GLU A 234 -32.20 -28.42 3.52
N ASN A 235 -31.52 -29.23 2.71
CA ASN A 235 -32.01 -29.61 1.38
C ASN A 235 -32.75 -30.98 1.33
N GLY A 236 -33.11 -31.55 2.48
CA GLY A 236 -33.66 -32.92 2.55
C GLY A 236 -34.83 -33.17 3.51
N HIS A 237 -35.53 -32.13 4.00
CA HIS A 237 -36.55 -32.38 5.04
C HIS A 237 -37.90 -31.65 4.94
N VAL A 238 -38.24 -31.07 3.79
CA VAL A 238 -39.60 -30.50 3.61
C VAL A 238 -40.37 -31.10 2.41
N GLN A 239 -39.71 -31.78 1.47
CA GLN A 239 -40.40 -32.37 0.30
C GLN A 239 -40.64 -33.89 0.40
N ASP A 240 -39.84 -34.65 1.16
CA ASP A 240 -39.88 -36.12 1.13
C ASP A 240 -40.91 -36.78 2.06
N GLN A 241 -41.52 -36.05 3.00
CA GLN A 241 -42.56 -36.63 3.88
C GLN A 241 -43.97 -36.62 3.28
N LEU A 242 -44.20 -35.97 2.14
CA LEU A 242 -45.54 -35.85 1.54
C LEU A 242 -45.85 -36.92 0.47
N THR A 243 -44.89 -37.73 0.05
CA THR A 243 -45.04 -38.67 -1.09
C THR A 243 -44.71 -40.12 -0.76
N MET A 244 -44.21 -40.43 0.44
CA MET A 244 -43.95 -41.81 0.84
C MET A 244 -45.26 -42.47 1.29
N ILE A 245 -45.91 -43.19 0.36
CA ILE A 245 -47.02 -44.08 0.71
C ILE A 245 -46.43 -45.18 1.60
N ASP A 246 -46.77 -45.17 2.89
CA ASP A 246 -46.35 -46.22 3.81
C ASP A 246 -47.08 -47.52 3.47
N LEU A 247 -46.34 -48.44 2.84
CA LEU A 247 -46.85 -49.71 2.33
C LEU A 247 -47.27 -50.68 3.44
N ASP A 248 -46.88 -50.44 4.70
CA ASP A 248 -47.26 -51.30 5.83
C ASP A 248 -48.74 -51.16 6.21
N TYR A 249 -49.38 -50.03 5.87
CA TYR A 249 -50.81 -49.79 6.10
C TYR A 249 -51.74 -50.48 5.09
N TYR A 250 -51.20 -51.01 3.98
CA TYR A 250 -51.98 -51.61 2.91
C TYR A 250 -51.73 -53.11 2.85
N SER A 251 -52.79 -53.91 2.92
CA SER A 251 -52.69 -55.37 2.96
C SER A 251 -53.00 -56.00 1.61
N THR A 252 -53.67 -55.26 0.72
CA THR A 252 -54.05 -55.73 -0.62
C THR A 252 -53.77 -54.67 -1.70
N VAL A 253 -53.60 -55.13 -2.94
CA VAL A 253 -53.38 -54.26 -4.11
C VAL A 253 -54.60 -53.37 -4.39
N GLU A 254 -55.80 -53.83 -4.04
CA GLU A 254 -57.07 -53.12 -4.25
C GLU A 254 -57.17 -51.86 -3.36
N GLU A 255 -56.69 -51.93 -2.11
CA GLU A 255 -56.60 -50.78 -1.21
C GLU A 255 -55.57 -49.74 -1.69
N LEU A 256 -54.48 -50.20 -2.32
CA LEU A 256 -53.46 -49.31 -2.89
C LEU A 256 -53.99 -48.52 -4.11
N MET A 257 -54.99 -49.05 -4.81
CA MET A 257 -55.61 -48.39 -5.96
C MET A 257 -56.47 -47.18 -5.55
N GLU A 258 -57.00 -47.16 -4.33
CA GLU A 258 -57.79 -46.04 -3.81
C GLU A 258 -56.95 -44.78 -3.53
N VAL A 259 -55.62 -44.93 -3.38
CA VAL A 259 -54.66 -43.82 -3.21
C VAL A 259 -54.61 -42.91 -4.45
N GLY A 260 -55.02 -43.42 -5.61
CA GLY A 260 -55.22 -42.67 -6.83
C GLY A 260 -54.02 -42.71 -7.80
N PRO A 261 -54.29 -42.49 -9.11
CA PRO A 261 -53.33 -42.75 -10.18
C PRO A 261 -52.09 -41.85 -10.19
N GLU A 262 -52.20 -40.61 -9.72
CA GLU A 262 -51.08 -39.66 -9.68
C GLU A 262 -50.13 -39.92 -8.51
N LYS A 263 -50.66 -40.21 -7.31
CA LYS A 263 -49.83 -40.55 -6.14
C LYS A 263 -49.05 -41.85 -6.34
N LEU A 264 -49.66 -42.87 -6.94
CA LEU A 264 -48.96 -44.11 -7.31
C LEU A 264 -47.86 -43.89 -8.36
N LYS A 265 -48.07 -42.93 -9.27
CA LYS A 265 -47.10 -42.56 -10.29
C LYS A 265 -45.90 -41.83 -9.69
N GLU A 266 -46.14 -40.93 -8.74
CA GLU A 266 -45.11 -40.21 -7.99
C GLU A 266 -44.29 -41.15 -7.11
N ALA A 267 -44.94 -42.05 -6.37
CA ALA A 267 -44.27 -43.05 -5.53
C ALA A 267 -43.43 -44.07 -6.34
N LEU A 268 -43.89 -44.47 -7.53
CA LEU A 268 -43.08 -45.30 -8.43
C LEU A 268 -41.91 -44.52 -9.05
N ALA A 269 -42.09 -43.23 -9.33
CA ALA A 269 -41.05 -42.37 -9.88
C ALA A 269 -39.92 -42.15 -8.87
N SER A 270 -40.25 -41.90 -7.60
CA SER A 270 -39.26 -41.74 -6.53
C SER A 270 -38.44 -43.01 -6.29
N LEU A 271 -39.03 -44.19 -6.52
CA LEU A 271 -38.33 -45.49 -6.43
C LEU A 271 -37.61 -45.89 -7.73
N GLY A 272 -37.60 -45.04 -8.77
CA GLY A 272 -36.94 -45.32 -10.05
C GLY A 272 -37.59 -46.44 -10.88
N LEU A 273 -38.83 -46.81 -10.54
CA LEU A 273 -39.61 -47.85 -11.21
C LEU A 273 -40.39 -47.28 -12.39
N LYS A 274 -40.80 -48.15 -13.32
CA LYS A 274 -41.64 -47.74 -14.46
C LYS A 274 -42.97 -47.20 -13.94
N THR A 275 -43.36 -46.03 -14.42
CA THR A 275 -44.62 -45.35 -14.05
C THR A 275 -45.75 -45.55 -15.07
N GLY A 276 -45.48 -46.23 -16.19
CA GLY A 276 -46.47 -46.56 -17.23
C GLY A 276 -47.35 -47.78 -16.89
N GLY A 277 -48.55 -47.82 -17.48
CA GLY A 277 -49.54 -48.89 -17.30
C GLY A 277 -50.86 -48.40 -16.68
N THR A 278 -51.79 -49.33 -16.46
CA THR A 278 -53.05 -49.09 -15.74
C THR A 278 -52.79 -48.86 -14.25
N VAL A 279 -53.75 -48.28 -13.52
CA VAL A 279 -53.62 -47.98 -12.09
C VAL A 279 -53.33 -49.24 -11.27
N GLN A 280 -53.96 -50.36 -11.63
CA GLN A 280 -53.72 -51.67 -11.04
C GLN A 280 -52.27 -52.14 -11.25
N GLN A 281 -51.71 -52.02 -12.45
CA GLN A 281 -50.32 -52.40 -12.73
C GLN A 281 -49.29 -51.51 -12.02
N ARG A 282 -49.65 -50.26 -11.69
CA ARG A 282 -48.82 -49.37 -10.87
C ARG A 282 -48.88 -49.77 -9.40
N ALA A 283 -50.08 -50.03 -8.89
CA ALA A 283 -50.29 -50.53 -7.53
C ALA A 283 -49.55 -51.86 -7.28
N GLU A 284 -49.67 -52.83 -8.20
CA GLU A 284 -48.95 -54.12 -8.11
C GLU A 284 -47.42 -53.93 -8.09
N ARG A 285 -46.90 -53.01 -8.90
CA ARG A 285 -45.46 -52.72 -8.98
C ARG A 285 -44.92 -52.04 -7.73
N LEU A 286 -45.71 -51.19 -7.10
CA LEU A 286 -45.39 -50.53 -5.84
C LEU A 286 -45.58 -51.50 -4.65
N PHE A 287 -46.53 -52.43 -4.73
CA PHE A 287 -46.72 -53.46 -3.71
C PHE A 287 -45.59 -54.50 -3.73
N LEU A 288 -45.05 -54.84 -4.91
CA LEU A 288 -43.89 -55.72 -5.07
C LEU A 288 -42.64 -55.24 -4.29
N THR A 289 -42.49 -53.94 -4.05
CA THR A 289 -41.38 -53.40 -3.24
C THR A 289 -41.56 -53.63 -1.73
N LYS A 290 -42.74 -54.07 -1.28
CA LYS A 290 -42.99 -54.46 0.12
C LYS A 290 -42.34 -55.82 0.44
N ASP A 291 -42.55 -56.80 -0.43
CA ASP A 291 -42.09 -58.18 -0.19
C ASP A 291 -40.70 -58.47 -0.77
N THR A 292 -40.26 -57.67 -1.75
CA THR A 292 -38.95 -57.84 -2.39
C THR A 292 -38.14 -56.54 -2.36
N PRO A 293 -36.93 -56.54 -1.76
CA PRO A 293 -36.09 -55.36 -1.76
C PRO A 293 -35.66 -54.99 -3.18
N LEU A 294 -35.54 -53.69 -3.45
CA LEU A 294 -35.22 -53.08 -4.75
C LEU A 294 -34.02 -53.72 -5.47
N GLU A 295 -33.08 -54.29 -4.72
CA GLU A 295 -31.89 -54.93 -5.27
C GLU A 295 -32.18 -56.23 -6.03
N LYS A 296 -33.20 -56.98 -5.62
CA LYS A 296 -33.60 -58.28 -6.17
C LYS A 296 -34.69 -58.18 -7.23
N LEU A 297 -35.19 -56.98 -7.50
CA LEU A 297 -36.21 -56.74 -8.52
C LEU A 297 -35.62 -56.84 -9.94
N ASP A 298 -36.37 -57.50 -10.82
CA ASP A 298 -35.98 -57.73 -12.20
C ASP A 298 -35.79 -56.40 -12.95
N LYS A 299 -34.75 -56.31 -13.79
CA LYS A 299 -34.40 -55.10 -14.60
C LYS A 299 -35.57 -54.58 -15.46
N LYS A 300 -36.59 -55.41 -15.70
CA LYS A 300 -37.81 -55.05 -16.47
C LYS A 300 -38.72 -54.06 -15.73
N HIS A 301 -38.65 -53.98 -14.41
CA HIS A 301 -39.50 -53.10 -13.59
C HIS A 301 -38.94 -51.69 -13.43
N PHE A 302 -37.66 -51.47 -13.69
CA PHE A 302 -36.99 -50.18 -13.60
C PHE A 302 -37.18 -49.32 -14.85
N ALA A 303 -37.27 -48.00 -14.65
CA ALA A 303 -37.28 -47.04 -15.74
C ALA A 303 -35.94 -47.10 -16.52
N LYS A 304 -35.99 -46.88 -17.85
CA LYS A 304 -34.82 -46.96 -18.72
C LYS A 304 -33.82 -45.86 -18.31
N GLY A 305 -32.69 -46.26 -17.72
CA GLY A 305 -31.67 -45.34 -17.18
C GLY A 305 -31.47 -45.40 -15.66
N SER A 306 -32.32 -46.10 -14.90
CA SER A 306 -32.27 -46.08 -13.43
C SER A 306 -31.27 -47.04 -12.77
N ARG A 307 -30.63 -47.95 -13.54
CA ARG A 307 -29.55 -48.85 -13.05
C ARG A 307 -28.42 -48.95 -14.10
N GLY A 308 -27.75 -47.83 -14.34
CA GLY A 308 -26.63 -47.75 -15.29
C GLY A 308 -25.67 -46.62 -14.95
N ALA A 309 -25.02 -46.70 -13.79
CA ALA A 309 -23.84 -45.89 -13.44
C ALA A 309 -23.11 -46.51 -12.23
N GLU A 310 -22.69 -47.78 -12.33
CA GLU A 310 -21.64 -48.30 -11.46
C GLU A 310 -20.51 -48.81 -12.35
N GLN A 311 -19.30 -48.33 -12.06
CA GLN A 311 -18.01 -48.52 -12.75
C GLN A 311 -17.62 -47.41 -13.75
N ASN A 312 -17.17 -46.27 -13.19
CA ASN A 312 -15.92 -45.56 -13.51
C ASN A 312 -15.96 -44.16 -12.86
N GLY A 313 -15.14 -43.91 -11.83
CA GLY A 313 -14.93 -42.56 -11.29
C GLY A 313 -14.82 -42.40 -9.77
N ALA A 314 -14.14 -43.29 -9.05
CA ALA A 314 -13.86 -43.12 -7.61
C ALA A 314 -12.69 -42.13 -7.31
N ALA A 315 -12.48 -41.12 -8.16
CA ALA A 315 -11.40 -40.13 -8.02
C ALA A 315 -11.87 -38.67 -7.84
N ALA A 316 -13.17 -38.37 -8.04
CA ALA A 316 -13.66 -36.98 -8.03
C ALA A 316 -14.08 -36.46 -6.64
N ALA A 317 -14.48 -37.34 -5.71
CA ALA A 317 -14.98 -36.93 -4.40
C ALA A 317 -13.93 -36.29 -3.45
N PRO A 318 -12.66 -36.75 -3.38
CA PRO A 318 -11.65 -36.12 -2.53
C PRO A 318 -11.28 -34.71 -3.03
N GLN A 319 -11.05 -34.57 -4.34
CA GLN A 319 -10.66 -33.30 -4.96
C GLN A 319 -11.73 -32.20 -4.83
N GLN A 320 -13.01 -32.57 -4.84
CA GLN A 320 -14.08 -31.59 -4.69
C GLN A 320 -14.19 -31.08 -3.24
N VAL A 321 -14.01 -31.96 -2.26
CA VAL A 321 -14.00 -31.58 -0.83
C VAL A 321 -12.76 -30.75 -0.50
N ASP A 322 -11.59 -31.11 -1.04
CA ASP A 322 -10.36 -30.35 -0.87
C ASP A 322 -10.47 -28.96 -1.49
N ASN A 323 -11.04 -28.84 -2.69
CA ASN A 323 -11.24 -27.56 -3.36
C ASN A 323 -12.26 -26.66 -2.62
N LEU A 324 -13.28 -27.23 -1.99
CA LEU A 324 -14.22 -26.46 -1.15
C LEU A 324 -13.57 -25.99 0.14
N LYS A 325 -12.73 -26.82 0.77
CA LYS A 325 -11.94 -26.43 1.95
C LYS A 325 -10.97 -25.29 1.62
N GLU A 326 -10.31 -25.32 0.46
CA GLU A 326 -9.46 -24.23 -0.02
C GLU A 326 -10.23 -22.92 -0.15
N ILE A 327 -11.42 -22.94 -0.77
CA ILE A 327 -12.24 -21.73 -0.93
C ILE A 327 -12.71 -21.20 0.43
N ALA A 328 -13.11 -22.07 1.35
CA ALA A 328 -13.48 -21.67 2.70
C ALA A 328 -12.30 -21.04 3.47
N LEU A 329 -11.08 -21.54 3.27
CA LEU A 329 -9.87 -20.94 3.85
C LEU A 329 -9.57 -19.57 3.23
N LEU A 330 -9.74 -19.41 1.90
CA LEU A 330 -9.60 -18.11 1.23
C LEU A 330 -10.59 -17.08 1.80
N GLU A 331 -11.85 -17.48 2.02
CA GLU A 331 -12.86 -16.62 2.65
C GLU A 331 -12.46 -16.23 4.09
N ALA A 332 -11.95 -17.18 4.88
CA ALA A 332 -11.50 -16.91 6.25
C ALA A 332 -10.33 -15.92 6.29
N LYS A 333 -9.33 -16.10 5.41
CA LYS A 333 -8.19 -15.16 5.26
C LYS A 333 -8.65 -13.78 4.81
N THR A 334 -9.53 -13.73 3.80
CA THR A 334 -10.10 -12.47 3.27
C THR A 334 -10.84 -11.72 4.36
N LYS A 335 -11.68 -12.42 5.12
CA LYS A 335 -12.41 -11.84 6.24
C LYS A 335 -11.47 -11.27 7.30
N LYS A 336 -10.41 -12.00 7.64
CA LYS A 336 -9.43 -11.52 8.61
C LYS A 336 -8.75 -10.23 8.14
N LEU A 337 -8.42 -10.11 6.86
CA LEU A 337 -7.87 -8.87 6.29
C LEU A 337 -8.89 -7.74 6.29
N CYS A 338 -10.16 -8.01 5.96
CA CYS A 338 -11.22 -7.01 6.06
C CYS A 338 -11.38 -6.48 7.50
N ASP A 339 -11.28 -7.35 8.51
CA ASP A 339 -11.33 -6.96 9.92
C ASP A 339 -10.12 -6.06 10.30
N LEU A 340 -8.94 -6.33 9.76
CA LEU A 340 -7.75 -5.50 9.98
C LEU A 340 -7.80 -4.17 9.22
N LEU A 341 -8.43 -4.15 8.04
CA LEU A 341 -8.55 -3.00 7.16
C LEU A 341 -9.89 -2.25 7.33
N THR A 342 -10.63 -2.49 8.41
CA THR A 342 -11.97 -1.92 8.59
C THR A 342 -11.97 -0.39 8.51
N GLU A 343 -11.00 0.27 9.15
CA GLU A 343 -10.87 1.73 9.10
C GLU A 343 -10.63 2.24 7.66
N ALA A 344 -9.77 1.56 6.89
CA ALA A 344 -9.51 1.92 5.50
C ALA A 344 -10.75 1.71 4.62
N ILE A 345 -11.52 0.65 4.87
CA ILE A 345 -12.78 0.36 4.18
C ILE A 345 -13.82 1.46 4.48
N GLU A 346 -13.96 1.87 5.75
CA GLU A 346 -14.86 2.95 6.16
C GLU A 346 -14.45 4.28 5.52
N ARG A 347 -13.17 4.65 5.58
CA ARG A 347 -12.64 5.84 4.88
C ARG A 347 -12.93 5.82 3.39
N THR A 348 -12.81 4.65 2.75
CA THR A 348 -13.09 4.49 1.32
C THR A 348 -14.58 4.73 1.03
N LYS A 349 -15.48 4.21 1.87
CA LYS A 349 -16.94 4.45 1.74
C LYS A 349 -17.27 5.92 1.86
N ASP A 350 -16.74 6.58 2.89
CA ASP A 350 -16.98 8.00 3.12
C ASP A 350 -16.46 8.85 1.96
N ASN A 351 -15.28 8.52 1.43
CA ASN A 351 -14.71 9.19 0.26
C ASN A 351 -15.61 9.06 -0.98
N ILE A 352 -16.16 7.85 -1.22
CA ILE A 352 -17.06 7.63 -2.36
C ILE A 352 -18.39 8.36 -2.17
N MET A 353 -18.95 8.34 -0.95
CA MET A 353 -20.18 9.09 -0.66
C MET A 353 -19.97 10.59 -0.83
N LYS A 354 -18.80 11.10 -0.43
CA LYS A 354 -18.39 12.49 -0.67
C LYS A 354 -18.28 12.78 -2.16
N LYS A 355 -17.50 11.99 -2.91
CA LYS A 355 -17.34 12.13 -4.37
C LYS A 355 -18.67 12.05 -5.13
N GLN A 356 -19.62 11.22 -4.67
CA GLN A 356 -20.96 11.12 -5.26
C GLN A 356 -21.86 12.34 -4.98
N ALA A 357 -21.62 13.06 -3.88
CA ALA A 357 -22.39 14.24 -3.51
C ALA A 357 -21.88 15.54 -4.16
N LEU A 358 -20.64 15.54 -4.66
CA LEU A 358 -19.99 16.71 -5.25
C LEU A 358 -20.45 16.96 -6.70
N THR A 359 -20.45 18.23 -7.07
CA THR A 359 -20.62 18.65 -8.47
C THR A 359 -19.31 18.47 -9.25
N TYR A 360 -19.39 18.46 -10.58
CA TYR A 360 -18.22 18.28 -11.44
C TYR A 360 -17.11 19.32 -11.19
N GLU A 361 -17.50 20.60 -10.98
CA GLU A 361 -16.54 21.68 -10.70
C GLU A 361 -15.84 21.48 -9.35
N GLU A 362 -16.55 20.96 -8.34
CA GLU A 362 -15.96 20.64 -7.04
C GLU A 362 -15.05 19.40 -7.10
N ILE A 363 -15.36 18.40 -7.94
CA ILE A 363 -14.51 17.22 -8.16
C ILE A 363 -13.20 17.61 -8.86
N GLU A 364 -13.26 18.49 -9.88
CA GLU A 364 -12.04 19.00 -10.52
C GLU A 364 -11.18 19.80 -9.54
N ALA A 365 -11.80 20.65 -8.71
CA ALA A 365 -11.09 21.42 -7.70
C ALA A 365 -10.42 20.52 -6.63
N GLU A 366 -11.11 19.49 -6.11
CA GLU A 366 -10.51 18.55 -5.15
C GLU A 366 -9.34 17.78 -5.76
N ARG A 367 -9.41 17.41 -7.04
CA ARG A 367 -8.31 16.73 -7.72
C ARG A 367 -7.08 17.64 -7.88
N GLU A 368 -7.29 18.91 -8.23
CA GLU A 368 -6.20 19.89 -8.31
C GLU A 368 -5.60 20.18 -6.92
N GLU A 369 -6.43 20.22 -5.87
CA GLU A 369 -5.97 20.34 -4.49
C GLU A 369 -5.16 19.11 -4.05
N GLU A 370 -5.63 17.88 -4.29
CA GLU A 370 -4.91 16.64 -3.96
C GLU A 370 -3.56 16.53 -4.69
N GLU A 371 -3.49 16.91 -5.97
CA GLU A 371 -2.22 16.95 -6.73
C GLU A 371 -1.24 17.99 -6.18
N THR A 372 -1.72 19.10 -5.60
CA THR A 372 -0.88 20.16 -5.04
C THR A 372 -0.53 19.96 -3.56
N GLN A 373 -1.38 19.27 -2.78
CA GLN A 373 -1.15 18.91 -1.38
C GLN A 373 -0.14 17.76 -1.22
N ALA A 374 -0.04 16.84 -2.19
CA ALA A 374 0.89 15.71 -2.16
C ALA A 374 2.37 16.10 -1.97
N ASP A 375 2.72 17.35 -2.26
CA ASP A 375 4.07 17.94 -2.10
C ASP A 375 4.26 18.78 -0.82
N THR A 376 3.22 19.04 -0.01
CA THR A 376 3.30 20.00 1.12
C THR A 376 2.59 19.62 2.43
N GLU A 377 2.02 18.42 2.57
CA GLU A 377 1.30 18.04 3.81
C GLU A 377 2.21 17.77 5.01
N SER A 378 2.49 18.84 5.76
CA SER A 378 2.57 18.81 7.22
C SER A 378 1.13 18.76 7.74
N ASP A 379 0.68 17.57 8.13
CA ASP A 379 -0.67 17.28 8.63
C ASP A 379 -0.82 17.86 10.06
N ASP A 380 -1.24 19.12 10.17
CA ASP A 380 -1.38 19.89 11.43
C ASP A 380 -2.81 19.82 12.01
N ASP A 381 -3.48 18.68 11.88
CA ASP A 381 -4.90 18.54 12.29
C ASP A 381 -5.15 17.74 13.58
N GLU A 382 -4.13 17.26 14.30
CA GLU A 382 -4.38 16.40 15.48
C GLU A 382 -4.07 16.94 16.88
N GLN A 383 -3.59 18.18 17.07
CA GLN A 383 -3.49 18.75 18.43
C GLN A 383 -3.75 20.26 18.47
N GLN A 384 -5.01 20.65 18.66
CA GLN A 384 -5.32 21.99 19.18
C GLN A 384 -4.79 22.12 20.62
N ILE A 385 -3.51 22.45 20.74
CA ILE A 385 -2.87 22.81 22.01
C ILE A 385 -3.61 24.03 22.56
N TYR A 386 -4.24 23.88 23.72
CA TYR A 386 -5.01 24.91 24.41
C TYR A 386 -4.15 26.18 24.62
N ASN A 387 -4.35 27.20 23.79
CA ASN A 387 -3.64 28.47 23.80
C ASN A 387 -4.57 29.63 24.20
N PRO A 388 -4.92 29.74 25.49
CA PRO A 388 -5.89 30.71 25.99
C PRO A 388 -5.42 32.17 25.86
N LEU A 389 -4.12 32.40 25.63
CA LEU A 389 -3.53 33.74 25.49
C LEU A 389 -3.22 34.12 24.02
N LYS A 390 -3.58 33.28 23.03
CA LYS A 390 -3.28 33.46 21.60
C LYS A 390 -1.81 33.86 21.33
N LEU A 391 -0.89 33.28 22.09
CA LEU A 391 0.54 33.53 21.90
C LEU A 391 1.04 32.78 20.66
N PRO A 392 1.90 33.36 19.81
CA PRO A 392 2.46 32.65 18.65
C PRO A 392 3.14 31.35 19.07
N MET A 393 2.97 30.30 18.27
CA MET A 393 3.59 29.00 18.50
C MET A 393 5.11 29.10 18.26
N GLY A 394 5.89 28.44 19.11
CA GLY A 394 7.30 28.27 18.88
C GLY A 394 7.57 27.24 17.78
N TRP A 395 8.83 27.11 17.39
CA TRP A 395 9.31 26.03 16.51
C TRP A 395 9.14 24.63 17.11
N ASP A 396 8.83 24.56 18.41
CA ASP A 396 8.60 23.35 19.23
C ASP A 396 7.10 23.04 19.40
N GLY A 397 6.22 23.65 18.60
CA GLY A 397 4.75 23.45 18.66
C GLY A 397 4.05 23.98 19.91
N LYS A 398 4.80 24.42 20.94
CA LYS A 398 4.25 24.96 22.20
C LYS A 398 4.10 26.50 22.15
N PRO A 399 3.11 27.09 22.85
CA PRO A 399 2.99 28.54 22.97
C PRO A 399 4.26 29.17 23.55
N ILE A 400 4.81 30.18 22.87
CA ILE A 400 6.04 30.86 23.31
C ILE A 400 5.80 31.49 24.69
N PRO A 401 6.68 31.25 25.69
CA PRO A 401 6.56 31.87 27.01
C PRO A 401 6.41 33.39 26.94
N TYR A 402 5.46 33.96 27.70
CA TYR A 402 5.09 35.39 27.62
C TYR A 402 6.27 36.36 27.81
N TRP A 403 7.25 36.01 28.65
CA TRP A 403 8.45 36.82 28.85
C TRP A 403 9.36 36.83 27.61
N LEU A 404 9.44 35.71 26.88
CA LEU A 404 10.23 35.56 25.66
C LEU A 404 9.56 36.29 24.49
N TYR A 405 8.22 36.25 24.46
CA TYR A 405 7.39 37.06 23.55
C TYR A 405 7.63 38.56 23.73
N LYS A 406 7.70 39.04 24.98
CA LYS A 406 8.08 40.44 25.28
C LYS A 406 9.55 40.75 24.97
N LEU A 407 10.48 39.84 25.26
CA LEU A 407 11.91 40.05 25.05
C LEU A 407 12.27 40.18 23.56
N HIS A 408 11.69 39.34 22.70
CA HIS A 408 11.95 39.37 21.26
C HIS A 408 11.04 40.33 20.48
N GLY A 409 10.18 41.09 21.18
CA GLY A 409 9.30 42.07 20.55
C GLY A 409 8.27 41.46 19.60
N LEU A 410 7.92 40.18 19.77
CA LEU A 410 6.97 39.45 18.93
C LEU A 410 5.54 40.01 19.01
N GLY A 411 5.24 40.85 20.00
CA GLY A 411 3.96 41.56 20.13
C GLY A 411 3.87 42.92 19.46
N GLN A 412 4.92 43.34 18.74
CA GLN A 412 4.88 44.56 17.95
C GLN A 412 4.43 44.22 16.52
N GLU A 413 3.28 44.77 16.12
CA GLU A 413 2.74 44.62 14.78
C GLU A 413 3.44 45.58 13.81
N PHE A 414 3.95 45.05 12.69
CA PHE A 414 4.51 45.81 11.58
C PHE A 414 3.71 45.52 10.31
N LYS A 415 3.11 46.55 9.71
CA LYS A 415 2.32 46.41 8.48
C LYS A 415 3.16 46.76 7.26
N CYS A 416 3.00 46.00 6.18
CA CYS A 416 3.63 46.28 4.89
C CYS A 416 2.58 46.49 3.80
N GLU A 417 2.49 47.71 3.27
CA GLU A 417 1.52 48.11 2.23
C GLU A 417 1.81 47.39 0.91
N ILE A 418 3.09 47.25 0.55
CA ILE A 418 3.55 46.53 -0.66
C ILE A 418 3.11 45.06 -0.66
N CYS A 419 2.95 44.44 0.50
CA CYS A 419 2.47 43.07 0.67
C CYS A 419 0.94 42.96 0.82
N GLY A 420 0.17 44.00 0.49
CA GLY A 420 -1.28 44.02 0.64
C GLY A 420 -1.75 44.29 2.08
N ASN A 421 -1.06 45.17 2.81
CA ASN A 421 -1.29 45.49 4.23
C ASN A 421 -1.20 44.27 5.17
N TYR A 422 -0.38 43.29 4.82
CA TYR A 422 -0.13 42.13 5.66
C TYR A 422 0.63 42.53 6.93
N SER A 423 0.19 41.99 8.07
CA SER A 423 0.79 42.23 9.38
C SER A 423 1.83 41.18 9.73
N TYR A 424 3.05 41.65 9.98
CA TYR A 424 4.17 40.86 10.50
C TYR A 424 4.34 41.13 12.00
N TRP A 425 4.46 40.07 12.78
CA TRP A 425 4.60 40.13 14.23
C TRP A 425 6.08 40.03 14.63
N GLY A 426 6.62 41.13 15.12
CA GLY A 426 8.02 41.26 15.55
C GLY A 426 9.00 41.67 14.45
N ARG A 427 10.05 42.38 14.88
CA ARG A 427 11.02 43.01 13.96
C ARG A 427 11.81 42.00 13.12
N ARG A 428 12.15 40.84 13.66
CA ARG A 428 12.91 39.82 12.91
C ARG A 428 12.10 39.19 11.77
N ALA A 429 10.81 38.92 12.00
CA ALA A 429 9.92 38.44 10.95
C ALA A 429 9.73 39.51 9.86
N PHE A 430 9.57 40.76 10.29
CA PHE A 430 9.50 41.91 9.40
C PHE A 430 10.82 42.17 8.64
N GLU A 431 12.00 41.86 9.16
CA GLU A 431 13.23 42.02 8.37
C GLU A 431 13.42 40.87 7.36
N ARG A 432 12.92 39.67 7.68
CA ARG A 432 12.98 38.51 6.78
C ARG A 432 12.05 38.66 5.58
N HIS A 433 10.87 39.26 5.76
CA HIS A 433 9.86 39.34 4.70
C HIS A 433 10.32 40.07 3.43
N PHE A 434 11.27 41.01 3.53
CA PHE A 434 11.85 41.69 2.35
C PHE A 434 12.50 40.73 1.35
N LYS A 435 12.95 39.55 1.82
CA LYS A 435 13.51 38.49 0.97
C LYS A 435 12.50 37.42 0.59
N GLU A 436 11.32 37.40 1.21
CA GLU A 436 10.28 36.42 0.94
C GLU A 436 9.57 36.69 -0.39
N TRP A 437 9.00 35.63 -0.99
CA TRP A 437 8.41 35.68 -2.32
C TRP A 437 7.29 36.73 -2.44
N ARG A 438 6.43 36.85 -1.40
CA ARG A 438 5.30 37.80 -1.41
C ARG A 438 5.76 39.25 -1.61
N HIS A 439 6.83 39.66 -0.92
CA HIS A 439 7.36 41.02 -1.06
C HIS A 439 8.09 41.20 -2.39
N GLN A 440 8.86 40.21 -2.84
CA GLN A 440 9.49 40.21 -4.17
C GLN A 440 8.46 40.35 -5.29
N HIS A 441 7.34 39.65 -5.18
CA HIS A 441 6.24 39.70 -6.13
C HIS A 441 5.57 41.09 -6.11
N GLY A 442 5.29 41.65 -4.92
CA GLY A 442 4.76 43.01 -4.78
C GLY A 442 5.66 44.07 -5.45
N MET A 443 6.97 44.00 -5.22
CA MET A 443 7.94 44.89 -5.86
C MET A 443 8.01 44.71 -7.39
N ARG A 444 7.89 43.46 -7.87
CA ARG A 444 7.84 43.14 -9.31
C ARG A 444 6.58 43.72 -9.97
N CYS A 445 5.42 43.64 -9.33
CA CYS A 445 4.17 44.25 -9.81
C CYS A 445 4.24 45.78 -9.88
N LEU A 446 5.05 46.40 -9.00
CA LEU A 446 5.33 47.84 -9.04
C LEU A 446 6.38 48.23 -10.09
N GLY A 447 7.04 47.26 -10.74
CA GLY A 447 8.14 47.51 -11.69
C GLY A 447 9.43 48.01 -11.04
N ILE A 448 9.61 47.75 -9.73
CA ILE A 448 10.77 48.19 -8.95
C ILE A 448 11.66 46.96 -8.67
N PRO A 449 12.96 46.99 -8.96
CA PRO A 449 13.85 45.87 -8.63
C PRO A 449 14.04 45.75 -7.12
N ASN A 450 13.82 44.55 -6.57
CA ASN A 450 14.01 44.29 -5.14
C ASN A 450 15.51 44.26 -4.80
N THR A 451 16.06 45.43 -4.45
CA THR A 451 17.45 45.62 -4.02
C THR A 451 17.49 46.09 -2.58
N LYS A 452 18.64 45.93 -1.90
CA LYS A 452 18.82 46.36 -0.49
C LYS A 452 18.48 47.84 -0.24
N ASN A 453 18.45 48.67 -1.27
CA ASN A 453 18.07 50.09 -1.18
C ASN A 453 16.61 50.30 -0.79
N PHE A 454 15.75 49.28 -0.97
CA PHE A 454 14.32 49.33 -0.65
C PHE A 454 13.98 48.62 0.67
N ASN A 455 14.98 48.15 1.42
CA ASN A 455 14.74 47.60 2.75
C ASN A 455 14.19 48.69 3.68
N GLU A 456 13.26 48.31 4.56
CA GLU A 456 12.51 49.19 5.48
C GLU A 456 11.44 50.09 4.83
N ILE A 457 11.28 50.06 3.50
CA ILE A 457 10.21 50.78 2.82
C ILE A 457 8.96 49.89 2.79
N THR A 458 7.90 50.36 3.44
CA THR A 458 6.62 49.66 3.51
C THR A 458 5.57 50.26 2.61
N SER A 459 5.63 51.57 2.37
CA SER A 459 4.65 52.29 1.57
C SER A 459 4.95 52.22 0.08
N ILE A 460 3.89 52.03 -0.70
CA ILE A 460 3.98 51.97 -2.17
C ILE A 460 4.39 53.34 -2.74
N GLU A 461 3.93 54.44 -2.14
CA GLU A 461 4.23 55.80 -2.59
C GLU A 461 5.71 56.13 -2.41
N GLU A 462 6.24 55.84 -1.22
CA GLU A 462 7.65 56.05 -0.88
C GLU A 462 8.58 55.22 -1.77
N ALA A 463 8.23 53.95 -2.03
CA ALA A 463 9.00 53.08 -2.91
C ALA A 463 9.08 53.64 -4.35
N LYS A 464 7.95 54.14 -4.88
CA LYS A 464 7.90 54.77 -6.21
C LYS A 464 8.72 56.06 -6.27
N GLU A 465 8.67 56.89 -5.24
CA GLU A 465 9.43 58.14 -5.20
C GLU A 465 10.95 57.87 -5.12
N LEU A 466 11.35 56.92 -4.28
CA LEU A 466 12.75 56.51 -4.19
C LEU A 466 13.24 55.94 -5.53
N TRP A 467 12.42 55.11 -6.19
CA TRP A 467 12.78 54.57 -7.49
C TRP A 467 12.95 55.66 -8.55
N LYS A 468 12.06 56.67 -8.59
CA LYS A 468 12.23 57.84 -9.45
C LYS A 468 13.54 58.58 -9.19
N ARG A 469 13.90 58.79 -7.91
CA ARG A 469 15.19 59.43 -7.54
C ARG A 469 16.40 58.59 -7.96
N ILE A 470 16.34 57.27 -7.82
CA ILE A 470 17.41 56.35 -8.25
C ILE A 470 17.53 56.36 -9.77
N GLN A 471 16.41 56.28 -10.50
CA GLN A 471 16.40 56.36 -11.96
C GLN A 471 16.93 57.70 -12.47
N ALA A 472 16.60 58.81 -11.82
CA ALA A 472 17.14 60.12 -12.16
C ALA A 472 18.66 60.17 -11.99
N ARG A 473 19.20 59.61 -10.91
CA ARG A 473 20.66 59.52 -10.70
C ARG A 473 21.35 58.58 -11.68
N GLN A 474 20.76 57.42 -11.99
CA GLN A 474 21.31 56.47 -12.95
C GLN A 474 21.22 56.96 -14.39
N GLY A 475 20.17 57.71 -14.73
CA GLY A 475 19.96 58.30 -16.06
C GLY A 475 20.99 59.37 -16.45
N VAL A 476 21.66 59.97 -15.47
CA VAL A 476 22.76 60.93 -15.70
C VAL A 476 24.06 60.22 -16.10
N ASN A 477 24.20 58.91 -15.80
CA ASN A 477 25.40 58.11 -16.10
C ASN A 477 25.21 57.13 -17.27
N LYS A 478 24.12 57.23 -18.02
CA LYS A 478 23.86 56.34 -19.16
C LYS A 478 24.48 56.95 -20.42
N TRP A 479 25.68 56.49 -20.77
CA TRP A 479 26.41 56.86 -22.00
C TRP A 479 25.44 56.86 -23.20
N ARG A 480 25.38 57.97 -23.93
CA ARG A 480 24.50 58.13 -25.10
C ARG A 480 25.35 58.10 -26.37
N PRO A 481 25.51 56.95 -27.04
CA PRO A 481 26.40 56.81 -28.20
C PRO A 481 26.12 57.85 -29.29
N ASP A 482 24.85 58.17 -29.56
CA ASP A 482 24.50 59.10 -30.63
C ASP A 482 24.96 60.55 -30.39
N LEU A 483 25.19 60.93 -29.13
CA LEU A 483 25.57 62.28 -28.71
C LEU A 483 27.01 62.37 -28.21
N GLU A 484 27.54 61.29 -27.64
CA GLU A 484 28.82 61.24 -26.94
C GLU A 484 29.91 60.47 -27.70
N GLU A 485 29.55 59.71 -28.75
CA GLU A 485 30.51 59.04 -29.63
C GLU A 485 30.90 59.98 -30.77
N GLU A 486 32.18 60.36 -30.81
CA GLU A 486 32.76 61.29 -31.78
C GLU A 486 33.43 60.52 -32.93
N TYR A 487 33.15 60.94 -34.17
CA TYR A 487 33.71 60.42 -35.40
C TYR A 487 34.49 61.52 -36.13
N GLU A 488 35.68 61.19 -36.59
CA GLU A 488 36.56 62.10 -37.36
C GLU A 488 36.39 61.82 -38.86
N ASP A 489 36.21 62.88 -39.64
CA ASP A 489 36.20 62.79 -41.11
C ASP A 489 37.62 62.70 -41.70
N ARG A 490 37.73 62.57 -43.03
CA ARG A 490 39.04 62.45 -43.70
C ARG A 490 39.88 63.74 -43.67
N GLU A 491 39.26 64.88 -43.35
CA GLU A 491 39.92 66.18 -43.24
C GLU A 491 40.33 66.49 -41.79
N GLY A 492 39.95 65.64 -40.84
CA GLY A 492 40.28 65.75 -39.42
C GLY A 492 39.25 66.49 -38.57
N ASN A 493 38.05 66.74 -39.10
CA ASN A 493 36.98 67.39 -38.35
C ASN A 493 36.19 66.37 -37.54
N ILE A 494 35.90 66.70 -36.28
CA ILE A 494 35.24 65.81 -35.33
C ILE A 494 33.75 66.17 -35.23
N TYR A 495 32.89 65.18 -35.44
CA TYR A 495 31.44 65.28 -35.31
C TYR A 495 30.90 64.20 -34.39
N ASN A 496 29.79 64.47 -33.68
CA ASN A 496 29.08 63.37 -33.01
C ASN A 496 28.50 62.41 -34.05
N LYS A 497 28.33 61.14 -33.68
CA LYS A 497 27.88 60.05 -34.55
C LYS A 497 26.68 60.40 -35.41
N LYS A 498 25.66 61.01 -34.81
CA LYS A 498 24.44 61.38 -35.53
C LYS A 498 24.74 62.39 -36.64
N THR A 499 25.47 63.45 -36.31
CA THR A 499 25.82 64.50 -37.28
C THR A 499 26.74 63.94 -38.35
N TYR A 500 27.71 63.09 -38.00
CA TYR A 500 28.57 62.40 -38.96
C TYR A 500 27.75 61.55 -39.93
N THR A 501 26.83 60.72 -39.43
CA THR A 501 26.01 59.87 -40.30
C THR A 501 25.05 60.66 -41.19
N ASP A 502 24.52 61.79 -40.71
CA ASP A 502 23.65 62.65 -41.50
C ASP A 502 24.44 63.41 -42.59
N LEU A 503 25.64 63.91 -42.26
CA LEU A 503 26.54 64.55 -43.22
C LEU A 503 27.04 63.56 -44.28
N GLN A 504 27.38 62.32 -43.86
CA GLN A 504 27.77 61.24 -44.77
C GLN A 504 26.62 60.86 -45.72
N ARG A 505 25.37 60.79 -45.21
CA ARG A 505 24.19 60.53 -46.04
C ARG A 505 23.88 61.66 -47.02
N GLN A 506 24.20 62.89 -46.66
CA GLN A 506 24.08 64.06 -47.53
C GLN A 506 25.26 64.20 -48.51
N GLY A 507 26.31 63.37 -48.38
CA GLY A 507 27.49 63.37 -49.25
C GLY A 507 28.43 64.56 -49.01
N LEU A 508 28.35 65.18 -47.82
CA LEU A 508 29.11 66.38 -47.47
C LEU A 508 30.47 66.05 -46.82
N ILE A 509 30.65 64.82 -46.33
CA ILE A 509 31.90 64.29 -45.73
C ILE A 509 32.18 62.85 -46.16
#